data_AF-T0Y8K3-F1
#
_entry.id   AF-T0Y8K3-F1
#
_cell.length_a   1.000
_cell.length_b   1.000
_cell.length_c   1.000
_cell.angle_alpha   90.00
_cell.angle_beta   90.00
_cell.angle_gamma   90.00
#
_symmetry.space_group_name_H-M   'P 1'
#
loop_
_entity.id
_entity.type
_entity.pdbx_description
1 polymer ?
#
loop_
_entity_poly.entity_id
_entity_poly.type
_entity_poly.pdbx_seq_one_letter_code
_entity_poly.pdbx_strand_id
1 'polypeptide(L)' 'MKKVAMMIRNYLYGVLSYFRHHITNAIEEELNSKIATMQKKAYGYRNKEHLKTAIYFHCGNLQLYPGSDKSRVASV' A
#
# COMPACT_ATOMS: atom_id res chain seq x y z
N MET A 1 -28.39 2.02 -7.18
CA MET A 1 -27.91 2.56 -8.48
C MET A 1 -27.58 4.06 -8.44
N LYS A 2 -28.49 4.97 -8.01
CA LYS A 2 -28.21 6.43 -7.97
C LYS A 2 -26.89 6.85 -7.30
N LYS A 3 -26.55 6.26 -6.15
CA LYS A 3 -25.32 6.60 -5.39
C LYS A 3 -24.04 6.32 -6.17
N VAL A 4 -23.96 5.16 -6.84
CA VAL A 4 -22.80 4.77 -7.66
C VAL A 4 -22.68 5.68 -8.88
N ALA A 5 -23.80 5.98 -9.55
CA ALA A 5 -23.80 6.92 -10.67
C ALA A 5 -23.31 8.33 -10.27
N MET A 6 -23.71 8.80 -9.08
CA MET A 6 -23.26 10.10 -8.56
C MET A 6 -21.76 10.07 -8.19
N MET A 7 -21.25 8.96 -7.65
CA MET A 7 -19.82 8.77 -7.40
C MET A 7 -19.02 8.83 -8.71
N ILE A 8 -19.43 8.09 -9.73
CA ILE A 8 -18.77 8.13 -11.05
C ILE A 8 -18.81 9.54 -11.63
N ARG A 9 -19.94 10.25 -11.51
CA ARG A 9 -20.04 11.64 -11.99
C ARG A 9 -19.07 12.57 -11.27
N ASN A 10 -18.90 12.41 -9.95
CA ASN A 10 -18.02 13.25 -9.15
C ASN A 10 -16.52 12.97 -9.42
N TYR A 11 -16.16 11.73 -9.78
CA TYR A 11 -14.77 11.33 -10.06
C TYR A 11 -14.48 11.11 -11.56
N LEU A 12 -15.38 11.57 -12.44
CA LEU A 12 -15.32 11.31 -13.88
C LEU A 12 -13.99 11.76 -14.52
N TYR A 13 -13.45 12.88 -14.06
CA TYR A 13 -12.15 13.38 -14.52
C TYR A 13 -11.00 12.39 -14.24
N GLY A 14 -10.98 11.79 -13.06
CA GLY A 14 -9.98 10.77 -12.72
C GLY A 14 -10.12 9.51 -13.56
N VAL A 15 -11.36 9.06 -13.80
CA VAL A 15 -11.65 7.91 -14.66
C VAL A 15 -11.19 8.15 -16.10
N LEU A 16 -11.47 9.35 -16.64
CA LEU A 16 -11.08 9.70 -18.01
C LEU A 16 -9.58 9.95 -18.17
N SER A 17 -8.88 10.36 -17.11
CA SER A 17 -7.43 10.59 -17.14
C SER A 17 -6.65 9.32 -17.49
N TYR A 18 -7.17 8.14 -17.17
CA TYR A 18 -6.55 6.87 -17.56
C TYR A 18 -6.44 6.69 -19.08
N PHE A 19 -7.43 7.09 -19.86
CA PHE A 19 -7.41 6.89 -21.31
C PHE A 19 -6.42 7.80 -22.04
N ARG A 20 -6.10 8.96 -21.46
CA ARG A 20 -5.17 9.93 -22.06
C ARG A 20 -3.76 9.81 -21.51
N HIS A 21 -3.63 9.54 -20.22
CA HIS A 21 -2.36 9.61 -19.49
C HIS A 21 -1.96 8.28 -18.84
N HIS A 22 -2.81 7.25 -18.89
CA HIS A 22 -2.61 5.96 -18.21
C HIS A 22 -2.33 6.08 -16.70
N ILE A 23 -2.76 7.18 -16.09
CA ILE A 23 -2.67 7.40 -14.65
C ILE A 23 -3.74 6.54 -13.98
N THR A 24 -3.30 5.67 -13.07
CA THR A 24 -4.16 4.76 -12.31
C THR A 24 -3.80 4.81 -10.83
N ASN A 25 -4.81 4.68 -9.96
CA ASN A 25 -4.61 4.57 -8.52
C ASN A 25 -4.23 3.14 -8.10
N ALA A 26 -3.91 2.25 -9.03
CA ALA A 26 -3.60 0.84 -8.76
C ALA A 26 -2.50 0.66 -7.69
N ILE A 27 -1.45 1.48 -7.71
CA ILE A 27 -0.37 1.42 -6.70
C ILE A 27 -0.91 1.80 -5.31
N GLU A 28 -1.75 2.82 -5.23
CA GLU A 28 -2.37 3.24 -3.96
C GLU A 28 -3.33 2.16 -3.42
N GLU A 29 -4.11 1.53 -4.30
CA GLU A 29 -5.00 0.43 -3.96
C GLU A 29 -4.25 -0.81 -3.48
N GLU A 30 -3.12 -1.13 -4.13
CA GLU A 30 -2.25 -2.22 -3.73
C GLU A 30 -1.65 -1.96 -2.33
N LEU A 31 -1.17 -0.74 -2.08
CA LEU A 31 -0.67 -0.34 -0.76
C LEU A 31 -1.76 -0.41 0.31
N ASN A 32 -2.94 0.11 0.02
CA ASN A 32 -4.07 0.07 0.94
C ASN A 32 -4.45 -1.38 1.29
N SER A 33 -4.46 -2.28 0.30
CA SER A 33 -4.74 -3.70 0.49
C SER A 33 -3.66 -4.43 1.29
N LYS A 34 -2.37 -4.11 1.06
CA LYS A 34 -1.26 -4.65 1.87
C LYS A 34 -1.37 -4.24 3.33
N ILE A 35 -1.65 -2.95 3.61
CA ILE A 35 -1.83 -2.45 4.98
C ILE A 35 -3.01 -3.13 5.68
N ALA A 36 -4.16 -3.25 5.01
CA ALA A 36 -5.34 -3.92 5.57
C ALA A 36 -5.03 -5.40 5.89
N THR A 37 -4.30 -6.08 5.00
CA THR A 37 -3.85 -7.46 5.23
C THR A 37 -2.91 -7.57 6.43
N MET A 38 -1.98 -6.63 6.59
CA MET A 38 -1.09 -6.58 7.76
C MET A 38 -1.86 -6.37 9.07
N GLN A 39 -2.85 -5.47 9.08
CA GLN A 39 -3.70 -5.27 10.25
C GLN A 39 -4.49 -6.54 10.58
N LYS A 40 -5.05 -7.22 9.57
CA LYS A 40 -5.79 -8.48 9.76
C LYS A 40 -4.90 -9.59 10.30
N LYS A 41 -3.67 -9.74 9.77
CA LYS A 41 -2.68 -10.72 10.25
C LYS A 41 -2.27 -10.48 11.71
N ALA A 42 -2.20 -9.22 12.12
CA ALA A 42 -1.87 -8.85 13.49
C ALA A 42 -3.07 -8.90 14.46
N TYR A 43 -4.29 -9.23 13.98
CA TYR A 43 -5.54 -9.11 14.74
C TYR A 43 -5.79 -7.68 15.28
N GLY A 44 -5.28 -6.69 14.56
CA GLY A 44 -5.34 -5.27 14.92
C GLY A 44 -4.13 -4.79 15.71
N TYR A 45 -3.76 -3.53 15.50
CA TYR A 45 -2.71 -2.87 16.28
C TYR A 45 -3.35 -1.98 17.35
N ARG A 46 -2.93 -2.14 18.61
CA ARG A 46 -3.38 -1.29 19.72
C ARG A 46 -2.81 0.14 19.65
N ASN A 47 -1.64 0.30 19.02
CA ASN A 47 -0.95 1.58 18.91
C ASN A 47 -0.68 1.92 17.43
N LYS A 48 -0.99 3.16 17.04
CA LYS A 48 -0.70 3.72 15.70
C LYS A 48 0.79 3.75 15.40
N GLU A 49 1.66 3.95 16.40
CA GLU A 49 3.11 3.90 16.20
C GLU A 49 3.56 2.50 15.78
N HIS A 50 3.02 1.44 16.41
CA HIS A 50 3.35 0.06 16.03
C HIS A 50 2.88 -0.27 14.61
N LEU A 51 1.71 0.24 14.21
CA LEU A 51 1.25 0.11 12.83
C LEU A 51 2.21 0.81 11.85
N LYS A 52 2.63 2.05 12.14
CA LYS A 52 3.60 2.78 11.33
C LYS A 52 4.91 2.02 11.19
N THR A 53 5.48 1.57 12.30
CA THR A 53 6.69 0.76 12.33
C THR A 53 6.55 -0.51 11.49
N ALA A 54 5.44 -1.24 11.63
CA ALA A 54 5.18 -2.43 10.83
C ALA A 54 5.12 -2.12 9.33
N ILE A 55 4.44 -1.04 8.94
CA ILE A 55 4.35 -0.57 7.55
C ILE A 55 5.74 -0.24 7.01
N TYR A 56 6.57 0.51 7.75
CA TYR A 56 7.94 0.81 7.33
C TYR A 56 8.80 -0.45 7.17
N PHE A 57 8.64 -1.45 8.03
CA PHE A 57 9.36 -2.72 7.89
C PHE A 57 8.90 -3.54 6.68
N HIS A 58 7.59 -3.66 6.45
CA HIS A 58 7.07 -4.56 5.41
C HIS A 58 7.00 -3.92 4.03
N CYS A 59 6.76 -2.61 3.95
CA CYS A 59 6.63 -1.87 2.70
C CYS A 59 7.83 -0.97 2.40
N GLY A 60 8.59 -0.54 3.43
CA GLY A 60 9.73 0.37 3.30
C GLY A 60 11.10 -0.33 3.22
N ASN A 61 11.13 -1.67 3.19
CA ASN A 61 12.35 -2.48 3.12
C ASN A 61 13.36 -2.18 4.24
N LEU A 62 12.87 -1.70 5.39
CA LEU A 62 13.71 -1.32 6.52
C LEU A 62 14.32 -2.58 7.14
N GLN A 63 15.63 -2.57 7.35
CA GLN A 63 16.36 -3.76 7.78
C GLN A 63 16.15 -4.00 9.28
N LEU A 64 15.48 -5.10 9.63
CA LEU A 64 15.11 -5.45 11.02
C LEU A 64 16.32 -5.82 11.89
N TYR A 65 17.43 -6.25 11.26
CA TYR A 65 18.64 -6.66 11.96
C TYR A 65 19.85 -5.88 11.43
N PRO A 66 20.58 -5.14 12.28
CA PRO A 66 21.85 -4.54 11.89
C PRO A 66 22.87 -5.67 11.66
N GLY A 67 23.12 -6.03 10.40
CA GLY A 67 24.16 -6.99 10.00
C GLY A 67 23.76 -8.04 8.96
N SER A 68 22.47 -8.24 8.67
CA SER A 68 22.01 -9.20 7.65
C SER A 68 21.82 -8.51 6.30
N ASP A 69 22.90 -7.97 5.76
CA ASP A 69 22.91 -7.51 4.39
C ASP A 69 22.68 -8.70 3.42
N LYS A 70 21.46 -8.79 2.88
CA LYS A 70 21.12 -9.81 1.88
C LYS A 70 21.88 -9.62 0.57
N SER A 71 22.58 -8.49 0.36
CA SER A 71 23.46 -8.30 -0.79
C SER A 71 24.77 -9.10 -0.68
N ARG A 72 25.17 -9.52 0.52
CA ARG A 72 26.44 -10.24 0.76
C ARG A 72 26.35 -11.76 0.66
N VAL A 73 25.16 -12.33 0.51
CA VAL A 73 24.95 -13.80 0.42
C VAL A 73 24.79 -14.30 -1.03
N ALA A 74 24.96 -13.44 -2.03
CA ALA A 74 24.91 -13.81 -3.45
C ALA A 74 26.30 -13.86 -4.12
N SER A 75 27.39 -13.85 -3.35
CA SER A 75 28.78 -13.78 -3.88
C SER A 75 29.70 -14.91 -3.40
N VAL A 76 29.17 -16.04 -2.90
CA VAL A 76 29.97 -17.24 -2.57
C VAL A 76 29.41 -18.45 -3.31
#